data_AF-A0A382VN35-F1
#
_entry.id   AF-A0A382VN35-F1
#
_cell.length_a   1.000
_cell.length_b   1.000
_cell.length_c   1.000
_cell.angle_alpha   90.00
_cell.angle_beta   90.00
_cell.angle_gamma   90.00
#
_symmetry.space_group_name_H-M   'P 1'
#
loop_
_entity.id
_entity.type
_entity.pdbx_description
1 polymer ?
#
loop_
_entity_poly.entity_id
_entity_poly.type
_entity_poly.pdbx_seq_one_letter_code
_entity_poly.pdbx_strand_id
1 'polypeptide(L)' 'MRVLLIGNGGREHAMCRAIMTANPAPTLFIAPGNPGTAECG' A
#
# COMPACT_ATOMS: atom_id res chain seq x y z
N MET A 1 -8.73 -1.87 9.36
CA MET A 1 -7.40 -1.85 10.03
C MET A 1 -6.59 -0.68 9.50
N ARG A 2 -5.76 0.00 10.32
CA ARG A 2 -4.88 1.08 9.84
C ARG A 2 -3.46 0.54 9.65
N VAL A 3 -2.86 0.79 8.49
CA VAL A 3 -1.54 0.27 8.11
C VAL A 3 -0.70 1.41 7.55
N LEU A 4 0.58 1.48 7.91
CA LEU A 4 1.57 2.37 7.31
C LEU A 4 2.65 1.53 6.63
N LEU A 5 2.78 1.69 5.32
CA LEU A 5 3.79 1.02 4.50
C LEU A 5 4.94 1.99 4.19
N ILE A 6 6.16 1.63 4.58
CA ILE A 6 7.34 2.47 4.40
C ILE A 6 8.19 1.96 3.24
N GLY A 7 8.43 2.85 2.27
CA GLY A 7 9.24 2.61 1.09
C GLY A 7 8.59 3.12 -0.20
N ASN A 8 9.30 2.95 -1.31
CA ASN A 8 8.90 3.43 -2.64
C ASN A 8 9.32 2.48 -3.77
N GLY A 9 9.74 1.26 -3.45
CA GLY A 9 10.17 0.27 -4.43
C GLY A 9 9.03 -0.56 -4.99
N GLY A 10 9.38 -1.45 -5.93
CA GLY A 10 8.42 -2.43 -6.48
C GLY A 10 7.90 -3.43 -5.44
N ARG A 11 8.71 -3.73 -4.40
CA ARG A 11 8.31 -4.60 -3.30
C ARG A 11 7.12 -4.01 -2.53
N GLU A 12 7.18 -2.74 -2.17
CA GLU A 12 6.10 -2.06 -1.45
C GLU A 12 4.85 -1.99 -2.32
N HIS A 13 4.98 -1.76 -3.62
CA HIS A 13 3.85 -1.83 -4.55
C HIS A 13 3.20 -3.23 -4.56
N ALA A 14 3.97 -4.31 -4.58
CA ALA A 14 3.39 -5.66 -4.50
C ALA A 14 2.65 -5.90 -3.16
N MET A 15 3.24 -5.48 -2.03
CA MET A 15 2.61 -5.59 -0.70
C MET A 15 1.33 -4.76 -0.61
N CYS A 16 1.34 -3.54 -1.13
CA CYS A 16 0.20 -2.62 -1.23
C CYS A 16 -1.01 -3.30 -1.89
N ARG A 17 -0.80 -3.93 -3.06
CA ARG A 17 -1.85 -4.67 -3.76
C ARG A 17 -2.38 -5.85 -2.95
N ALA A 18 -1.51 -6.60 -2.28
CA ALA A 18 -1.91 -7.73 -1.45
C ALA A 18 -2.72 -7.31 -0.20
N ILE A 19 -2.36 -6.18 0.42
CA ILE A 19 -3.08 -5.63 1.57
C ILE A 19 -4.51 -5.20 1.16
N MET A 20 -4.64 -4.57 -0.01
CA MET A 20 -5.94 -4.12 -0.53
C MET A 20 -6.88 -5.26 -0.90
N THR A 21 -6.37 -6.42 -1.32
CA THR A 21 -7.20 -7.59 -1.64
C THR A 21 -7.59 -8.43 -0.44
N ALA A 22 -6.74 -8.50 0.60
CA ALA A 22 -6.93 -9.39 1.74
C ALA A 22 -7.95 -8.89 2.78
N ASN A 23 -8.28 -7.59 2.80
CA ASN A 23 -9.08 -7.00 3.87
C ASN A 23 -10.20 -6.12 3.27
N PRO A 24 -11.47 -6.25 3.69
CA PRO A 24 -12.59 -5.56 3.04
C PRO A 24 -12.56 -4.02 3.12
N ALA A 25 -11.73 -3.40 3.96
CA ALA A 25 -11.45 -1.96 3.95
C ALA A 25 -10.27 -1.59 4.88
N PRO A 26 -9.01 -1.73 4.48
CA PRO A 26 -7.90 -1.14 5.23
C PRO A 26 -7.86 0.37 5.00
N THR A 27 -7.44 1.13 6.02
CA THR A 27 -6.91 2.48 5.80
C THR A 27 -5.40 2.32 5.65
N LEU A 28 -4.92 2.36 4.41
CA LEU A 28 -3.51 2.18 4.07
C LEU A 28 -2.87 3.55 3.83
N PHE A 29 -1.77 3.83 4.53
CA PHE A 29 -0.91 4.98 4.30
C PHE A 29 0.43 4.49 3.75
N ILE A 30 1.05 5.27 2.87
CA ILE A 30 2.31 4.87 2.21
C ILE A 30 3.25 6.07 2.20
N ALA A 31 4.51 5.87 2.59
CA ALA A 31 5.51 6.93 2.62
C ALA A 31 6.93 6.43 2.25
N PRO A 32 7.65 7.11 1.33
CA PRO A 32 7.18 8.21 0.49
C PRO A 32 6.31 7.74 -0.69
N GLY A 33 6.24 6.44 -0.97
CA GLY A 33 5.46 5.90 -2.08
C GLY A 33 6.05 6.17 -3.46
N ASN A 34 5.38 5.62 -4.47
CA ASN A 34 5.66 5.80 -5.89
C ASN A 34 4.34 5.88 -6.70
N PRO A 35 4.37 6.18 -8.01
CA PRO A 35 3.14 6.28 -8.82
C PRO A 35 2.26 5.03 -8.82
N GLY A 36 2.86 3.84 -8.70
CA GLY A 36 2.11 2.58 -8.64
C GLY A 36 1.38 2.36 -7.32
N THR A 37 1.98 2.77 -6.19
CA THR A 37 1.33 2.68 -4.88
C THR A 37 0.20 3.69 -4.69
N ALA A 38 0.16 4.77 -5.47
CA ALA A 38 -0.90 5.78 -5.41
C ALA A 38 -2.29 5.23 -5.81
N GLU A 39 -2.34 4.09 -6.50
CA GLU A 39 -3.59 3.41 -6.87
C GLU A 39 -4.19 2.57 -5.72
N CYS A 40 -3.42 2.30 -4.65
CA CYS A 40 -3.90 1.46 -3.56
C CYS A 40 -4.64 2.23 -2.45
N GLY A 41 -4.62 3.56 -2.46
CA GLY A 41 -5.13 4.38 -1.35
C GLY A 41 -4.26 5.59 -1.08
#